data_AF-T0ZT15-F1
#
_entry.id   AF-T0ZT15-F1
#
_cell.length_a   1.000
_cell.length_b   1.000
_cell.length_c   1.000
_cell.angle_alpha   90.00
_cell.angle_beta   90.00
_cell.angle_gamma   90.00
#
_symmetry.space_group_name_H-M   'P 1'
#
loop_
_entity.id
_entity.type
_entity.pdbx_description
1 polymer ?
#
loop_
_entity_poly.entity_id
_entity_poly.type
_entity_poly.pdbx_seq_one_letter_code
_entity_poly.pdbx_strand_id
1 'polypeptide(L)'
;HDILDCEDIAEHAWKIVIQDARIDDEKTNPGLIVARERPDASFYMQAVRSVVSLDTVLEKIRELQLVHRFAKNGRGLIGALSALSWPAERSTYELIVYDAPAPPVLPYDLKRKVATFADQFAGTFNNFDSENRHAAMFPSPRTPVLCGIRTSDPSDIIDFPEQMSQRFNVNYTGYLLFQTNQATDDHYQHKFSNFEELSSYAFNAVVSTKPSSIPGSHWFFNYLFSGKEYTAAIFEPS
;
A
#
# COMPACT_ATOMS: atom_id res chain seq x y z
N HIS A 1 -30.34 -18.08 0.62
CA HIS A 1 -28.93 -17.71 0.86
C HIS A 1 -28.84 -17.31 2.30
N ASP A 2 -28.38 -18.19 3.17
CA ASP A 2 -28.14 -17.86 4.57
C ASP A 2 -27.07 -16.78 4.61
N ILE A 3 -27.43 -15.61 5.14
CA ILE A 3 -26.47 -14.55 5.41
C ILE A 3 -25.59 -15.11 6.53
N LEU A 4 -24.37 -15.54 6.20
CA LEU A 4 -23.39 -15.95 7.21
C LEU A 4 -23.26 -14.85 8.25
N ASP A 5 -23.32 -15.22 9.52
CA ASP A 5 -23.17 -14.26 10.61
C ASP A 5 -21.75 -13.71 10.63
N CYS A 6 -21.59 -12.44 10.99
CA CYS A 6 -20.28 -11.81 11.05
C CYS A 6 -19.34 -12.55 12.01
N GLU A 7 -19.89 -13.15 13.07
CA GLU A 7 -19.08 -13.95 13.99
C GLU A 7 -18.60 -15.27 13.40
N ASP A 8 -19.44 -15.98 12.64
CA ASP A 8 -19.03 -17.22 11.96
C ASP A 8 -17.91 -16.95 10.94
N ILE A 9 -18.05 -15.85 10.18
CA ILE A 9 -17.03 -15.39 9.24
C ILE A 9 -15.74 -15.05 9.98
N ALA A 10 -15.84 -14.28 11.06
CA ALA A 10 -14.68 -13.89 11.85
C ALA A 10 -13.96 -15.10 12.45
N GLU A 11 -14.70 -16.09 12.96
CA GLU A 11 -14.12 -17.31 13.51
C GLU A 11 -13.36 -18.10 12.43
N HIS A 12 -13.95 -18.29 11.26
CA HIS A 12 -13.31 -19.03 10.17
C HIS A 12 -12.08 -18.30 9.64
N ALA A 13 -12.21 -17.01 9.33
CA ALA A 13 -11.10 -16.20 8.82
C ALA A 13 -9.97 -16.10 9.84
N TRP A 14 -10.28 -15.97 11.13
CA TRP A 14 -9.26 -15.86 12.17
C TRP A 14 -8.41 -17.11 12.33
N LYS A 15 -9.00 -18.31 12.14
CA LYS A 15 -8.24 -19.57 12.15
C LYS A 15 -7.16 -19.57 11.07
N ILE A 16 -7.50 -19.12 9.85
CA ILE A 16 -6.56 -19.02 8.72
C ILE A 16 -5.49 -17.97 9.03
N VAL A 17 -5.89 -16.77 9.47
CA VAL A 17 -4.96 -15.68 9.80
C VAL A 17 -3.91 -16.12 10.83
N ILE A 18 -4.32 -16.78 11.91
CA ILE A 18 -3.38 -17.21 12.96
C ILE A 18 -2.52 -18.39 12.52
N GLN A 19 -3.05 -19.29 11.69
CA GLN A 19 -2.29 -20.42 11.17
C GLN A 19 -1.12 -19.96 10.29
N ASP A 20 -1.32 -18.96 9.44
CA ASP A 20 -0.32 -18.52 8.45
C ASP A 20 0.49 -17.29 8.90
N ALA A 21 0.06 -16.58 9.95
CA ALA A 21 0.81 -15.45 10.48
C ALA A 21 2.11 -15.90 11.17
N ARG A 22 3.17 -15.11 10.98
CA ARG A 22 4.42 -15.23 11.77
C ARG A 22 4.25 -14.67 13.18
N ILE A 23 3.45 -15.37 13.99
CA ILE A 23 3.12 -14.97 15.36
C ILE A 23 4.36 -14.94 16.28
N ASP A 24 5.44 -15.64 15.93
CA ASP A 24 6.73 -15.58 16.61
C ASP A 24 7.47 -14.24 16.42
N ASP A 25 7.24 -13.51 15.33
CA ASP A 25 7.87 -12.20 15.09
C ASP A 25 7.21 -11.11 15.94
N GLU A 26 7.93 -10.50 16.88
CA GLU A 26 7.45 -9.42 17.76
C GLU A 26 6.76 -8.26 17.02
N LYS A 27 7.15 -7.99 15.78
CA LYS A 27 6.58 -6.91 14.97
C LYS A 27 5.27 -7.29 14.28
N THR A 28 4.94 -8.58 14.22
CA THR A 28 3.71 -9.08 13.58
C THR A 28 2.55 -9.07 14.58
N ASN A 29 1.59 -8.15 14.40
CA ASN A 29 0.44 -7.95 15.29
C ASN A 29 -0.87 -8.01 14.48
N PRO A 30 -1.35 -9.21 14.09
CA PRO A 30 -2.54 -9.37 13.25
C PRO A 30 -3.81 -8.80 13.89
N GLY A 31 -4.66 -8.23 13.05
CA GLY A 31 -6.00 -7.78 13.42
C GLY A 31 -6.98 -8.08 12.28
N LEU A 32 -8.20 -8.45 12.66
CA LEU A 32 -9.30 -8.77 11.76
C LEU A 32 -10.54 -8.02 12.24
N ILE A 33 -11.26 -7.39 11.32
CA ILE A 33 -12.54 -6.75 11.58
C ILE A 33 -13.50 -7.22 10.49
N VAL A 34 -14.71 -7.60 10.90
CA VAL A 34 -15.81 -8.00 10.02
C VAL A 34 -16.98 -7.06 10.28
N ALA A 35 -17.52 -6.48 9.22
CA ALA A 35 -18.70 -5.63 9.29
C ALA A 35 -19.67 -6.00 8.16
N ARG A 36 -20.97 -5.78 8.42
CA ARG A 36 -22.02 -5.91 7.39
C ARG A 36 -22.02 -4.73 6.43
N GLU A 37 -21.71 -3.55 6.95
CA GLU A 37 -21.68 -2.30 6.21
C GLU A 37 -20.31 -1.65 6.34
N ARG A 38 -19.92 -0.93 5.29
CA ARG A 38 -18.67 -0.17 5.25
C ARG A 38 -18.74 0.96 6.29
N PRO A 39 -17.78 1.05 7.24
CA PRO A 39 -17.68 2.21 8.11
C PRO A 39 -17.41 3.50 7.33
N ASP A 40 -17.61 4.64 7.98
CA ASP A 40 -17.44 5.96 7.36
C ASP A 40 -16.04 6.13 6.75
N ALA A 41 -15.98 6.68 5.53
CA ALA A 41 -14.75 6.95 4.81
C ALA A 41 -13.79 7.87 5.58
N SER A 42 -14.31 8.69 6.50
CA SER A 42 -13.53 9.58 7.35
C SER A 42 -12.44 8.84 8.13
N PHE A 43 -12.68 7.58 8.52
CA PHE A 43 -11.69 6.80 9.24
C PHE A 43 -10.49 6.44 8.34
N TYR A 44 -10.76 5.98 7.11
CA TYR A 44 -9.70 5.76 6.12
C TYR A 44 -8.92 7.05 5.85
N MET A 45 -9.64 8.17 5.62
CA MET A 45 -9.02 9.46 5.32
C MET A 45 -8.14 9.96 6.47
N GLN A 46 -8.54 9.73 7.72
CA GLN A 46 -7.70 10.02 8.88
C GLN A 46 -6.45 9.13 8.89
N ALA A 47 -6.64 7.81 8.76
CA ALA A 47 -5.55 6.84 8.86
C ALA A 47 -4.51 6.94 7.74
N VAL A 48 -4.90 7.37 6.54
CA VAL A 48 -3.97 7.54 5.40
C VAL A 48 -3.23 8.89 5.43
N ARG A 49 -3.70 9.86 6.22
CA ARG A 49 -3.17 11.25 6.25
C ARG A 49 -2.43 11.61 7.52
N SER A 50 -2.66 10.89 8.61
CA SER A 50 -2.06 11.16 9.92
C SER A 50 -1.97 9.91 10.79
N VAL A 51 -1.33 10.06 11.96
CA VAL A 51 -1.17 8.96 12.93
C VAL A 51 -2.47 8.72 13.68
N VAL A 52 -2.98 7.49 13.62
CA VAL A 52 -4.15 7.03 14.38
C VAL A 52 -3.72 6.15 15.55
N SER A 53 -4.25 6.45 16.74
CA SER A 53 -3.99 5.66 17.95
C SER A 53 -4.86 4.40 17.99
N LEU A 54 -4.38 3.35 18.68
CA LEU A 54 -5.18 2.14 18.88
C LEU A 54 -6.44 2.41 19.72
N ASP A 55 -6.37 3.30 20.71
CA ASP A 55 -7.51 3.64 21.57
C ASP A 55 -8.68 4.22 20.76
N THR A 56 -8.38 5.11 19.81
CA THR A 56 -9.36 5.67 18.87
C THR A 56 -10.05 4.55 18.06
N VAL A 57 -9.29 3.54 17.62
CA VAL A 57 -9.84 2.40 16.87
C VAL A 57 -10.73 1.53 17.74
N LEU A 58 -10.32 1.25 18.98
CA LEU A 58 -11.11 0.45 19.92
C LEU A 58 -12.39 1.18 20.36
N GLU A 59 -12.36 2.50 20.48
CA GLU A 59 -13.57 3.32 20.65
C GLU A 59 -14.53 3.15 19.47
N LYS A 60 -14.01 3.27 18.24
CA LYS A 60 -14.85 3.16 17.03
C LYS A 60 -15.45 1.77 16.84
N ILE A 61 -14.67 0.72 17.10
CA ILE A 61 -15.14 -0.67 17.07
C ILE A 61 -16.28 -0.87 18.07
N ARG A 62 -16.18 -0.31 19.29
CA ARG A 62 -17.23 -0.40 20.31
C ARG A 62 -18.49 0.38 19.92
N GLU A 63 -18.32 1.61 19.44
CA GLU A 63 -19.42 2.48 18.99
C GLU A 63 -20.24 1.81 17.87
N LEU A 64 -19.54 1.24 16.89
CA LEU A 64 -20.14 0.59 15.72
C LEU A 64 -20.50 -0.90 15.96
N GLN A 65 -20.19 -1.44 17.14
CA GLN A 65 -20.41 -2.85 17.50
C GLN A 65 -19.82 -3.83 16.46
N LEU A 66 -18.60 -3.55 16.00
CA LEU A 66 -17.95 -4.37 14.97
C LEU A 66 -17.38 -5.66 15.55
N VAL A 67 -17.62 -6.77 14.84
CA VAL A 67 -16.97 -8.05 15.12
C VAL A 67 -15.49 -7.93 14.79
N HIS A 68 -14.63 -8.32 15.73
CA HIS A 68 -13.19 -8.22 15.55
C HIS A 68 -12.44 -9.33 16.29
N ARG A 69 -11.22 -9.60 15.82
CA ARG A 69 -10.23 -10.47 16.46
C ARG A 69 -8.86 -9.83 16.33
N PHE A 70 -8.00 -10.03 17.31
CA PHE A 70 -6.63 -9.55 17.25
C PHE A 70 -5.70 -10.43 18.08
N ALA A 71 -4.41 -10.37 17.77
CA ALA A 71 -3.36 -10.99 18.55
C ALA A 71 -2.37 -9.92 19.03
N LYS A 72 -1.65 -10.25 20.12
CA LYS A 72 -0.63 -9.39 20.73
C LYS A 72 -1.17 -8.00 21.07
N ASN A 73 -0.53 -6.93 20.59
CA ASN A 73 -0.86 -5.56 20.96
C ASN A 73 -2.02 -4.96 20.14
N GLY A 74 -2.64 -5.71 19.23
CA GLY A 74 -3.84 -5.28 18.52
C GLY A 74 -3.65 -4.20 17.45
N ARG A 75 -2.42 -3.74 17.18
CA ARG A 75 -2.16 -2.66 16.20
C ARG A 75 -2.65 -2.98 14.78
N GLY A 76 -2.78 -4.25 14.40
CA GLY A 76 -3.36 -4.66 13.12
C GLY A 76 -4.80 -4.20 12.93
N LEU A 77 -5.55 -3.91 14.01
CA LEU A 77 -6.91 -3.36 13.92
C LEU A 77 -6.96 -1.98 13.26
N ILE A 78 -5.88 -1.19 13.36
CA ILE A 78 -5.79 0.13 12.71
C ILE A 78 -5.84 -0.04 11.19
N GLY A 79 -5.02 -0.95 10.66
CA GLY A 79 -5.01 -1.27 9.24
C GLY A 79 -6.31 -1.92 8.78
N ALA A 80 -6.85 -2.86 9.57
CA ALA A 80 -8.09 -3.55 9.25
C ALA A 80 -9.28 -2.58 9.14
N LEU A 81 -9.45 -1.67 10.10
CA LEU A 81 -10.54 -0.69 10.06
C LEU A 81 -10.34 0.32 8.92
N SER A 82 -9.08 0.71 8.66
CA SER A 82 -8.75 1.65 7.57
C SER A 82 -9.09 1.05 6.21
N ALA A 83 -8.64 -0.17 5.95
CA ALA A 83 -8.95 -0.90 4.73
C ALA A 83 -10.46 -1.10 4.55
N LEU A 84 -11.16 -1.47 5.63
CA LEU A 84 -12.60 -1.65 5.61
C LEU A 84 -13.37 -0.34 5.36
N SER A 85 -12.80 0.82 5.72
CA SER A 85 -13.46 2.13 5.56
C SER A 85 -13.20 2.78 4.21
N TRP A 86 -12.25 2.27 3.42
CA TRP A 86 -11.82 2.90 2.17
C TRP A 86 -12.95 2.97 1.12
N PRO A 87 -13.30 4.16 0.59
CA PRO A 87 -14.44 4.31 -0.32
C PRO A 87 -14.13 3.95 -1.79
N ALA A 88 -12.84 3.77 -2.14
CA ALA A 88 -12.39 3.46 -3.49
C ALA A 88 -12.90 4.42 -4.61
N GLU A 89 -13.07 5.71 -4.29
CA GLU A 89 -13.54 6.72 -5.26
C GLU A 89 -12.53 6.98 -6.38
N ARG A 90 -11.25 6.96 -6.04
CA ARG A 90 -10.12 6.92 -6.97
C ARG A 90 -9.33 5.68 -6.63
N SER A 91 -9.03 4.89 -7.64
CA SER A 91 -8.31 3.65 -7.44
C SER A 91 -7.50 3.29 -8.68
N THR A 92 -6.42 2.58 -8.43
CA THR A 92 -5.71 1.79 -9.45
C THR A 92 -5.86 0.32 -9.11
N TYR A 93 -5.32 -0.56 -9.93
CA TYR A 93 -5.36 -1.99 -9.72
C TYR A 93 -3.94 -2.56 -9.69
N GLU A 94 -3.75 -3.58 -8.85
CA GLU A 94 -2.51 -4.34 -8.77
C GLU A 94 -2.84 -5.83 -8.85
N LEU A 95 -2.35 -6.49 -9.89
CA LEU A 95 -2.43 -7.95 -10.00
C LEU A 95 -1.17 -8.54 -9.40
N ILE A 96 -1.32 -9.17 -8.24
CA ILE A 96 -0.24 -9.79 -7.49
C ILE A 96 -0.14 -11.26 -7.89
N VAL A 97 1.02 -11.65 -8.40
CA VAL A 97 1.35 -13.04 -8.74
C VAL A 97 2.15 -13.65 -7.59
N TYR A 98 1.76 -14.85 -7.17
CA TYR A 98 2.35 -15.55 -6.03
C TYR A 98 3.09 -16.81 -6.48
N ASP A 99 4.20 -17.13 -5.82
CA ASP A 99 4.88 -18.41 -5.91
C ASP A 99 5.19 -18.89 -4.47
N ALA A 100 4.24 -19.61 -3.88
CA ALA A 100 4.29 -20.03 -2.49
C ALA A 100 5.16 -21.29 -2.30
N PRO A 101 5.86 -21.44 -1.15
CA PRO A 101 5.86 -20.54 0.00
C PRO A 101 6.77 -19.31 -0.16
N ALA A 102 7.71 -19.35 -1.11
CA ALA A 102 8.54 -18.21 -1.48
C ALA A 102 9.06 -18.38 -2.93
N PRO A 103 9.08 -17.30 -3.74
CA PRO A 103 9.58 -17.34 -5.10
C PRO A 103 11.09 -17.59 -5.14
N PRO A 104 11.62 -18.20 -6.20
CA PRO A 104 13.06 -18.30 -6.41
C PRO A 104 13.67 -16.91 -6.64
N VAL A 105 14.96 -16.78 -6.34
CA VAL A 105 15.71 -15.57 -6.69
C VAL A 105 15.86 -15.49 -8.21
N LEU A 106 15.09 -14.60 -8.84
CA LEU A 106 15.21 -14.36 -10.27
C LEU A 106 16.43 -13.48 -10.59
N PRO A 107 17.23 -13.83 -11.61
CA PRO A 107 18.32 -12.99 -12.09
C PRO A 107 17.82 -11.60 -12.50
N TYR A 108 18.66 -10.58 -12.31
CA TYR A 108 18.33 -9.20 -12.67
C TYR A 108 17.85 -9.06 -14.12
N ASP A 109 18.54 -9.69 -15.07
CA ASP A 109 18.17 -9.63 -16.50
C ASP A 109 16.79 -10.23 -16.78
N LEU A 110 16.40 -11.26 -16.03
CA LEU A 110 15.07 -11.86 -16.14
C LEU A 110 14.01 -10.92 -15.57
N LYS A 111 14.24 -10.36 -14.37
CA LYS A 111 13.36 -9.35 -13.76
C LYS A 111 13.15 -8.16 -14.69
N ARG A 112 14.24 -7.65 -15.29
CA ARG A 112 14.18 -6.57 -16.29
C ARG A 112 13.28 -6.96 -17.47
N LYS A 113 13.50 -8.13 -18.07
CA LYS A 113 12.70 -8.58 -19.23
C LYS A 113 11.21 -8.71 -18.91
N VAL A 114 10.88 -9.26 -17.74
CA VAL A 114 9.49 -9.41 -17.28
C VAL A 114 8.86 -8.04 -17.01
N ALA A 115 9.57 -7.13 -16.33
CA ALA A 115 9.07 -5.79 -16.04
C ALA A 115 8.86 -4.95 -17.30
N THR A 116 9.82 -4.97 -18.24
CA THR A 116 9.66 -4.32 -19.54
C THR A 116 8.53 -4.94 -20.37
N PHE A 117 8.25 -6.24 -20.21
CA PHE A 117 7.09 -6.88 -20.84
C PHE A 117 5.78 -6.44 -20.19
N ALA A 118 5.73 -6.31 -18.86
CA ALA A 118 4.58 -5.77 -18.15
C ALA A 118 4.21 -4.36 -18.64
N ASP A 119 5.20 -3.49 -18.88
CA ASP A 119 4.98 -2.14 -19.42
C ASP A 119 4.44 -2.09 -20.87
N GLN A 120 4.33 -3.25 -21.56
CA GLN A 120 3.70 -3.32 -22.90
C GLN A 120 2.18 -3.40 -22.82
N PHE A 121 1.62 -3.72 -21.66
CA PHE A 121 0.18 -3.81 -21.45
C PHE A 121 -0.40 -2.39 -21.29
N ALA A 122 -1.51 -2.13 -21.97
CA ALA A 122 -2.16 -0.82 -21.92
C ALA A 122 -2.57 -0.46 -20.49
N GLY A 123 -2.40 0.81 -20.13
CA GLY A 123 -2.77 1.32 -18.79
C GLY A 123 -1.82 0.93 -17.67
N THR A 124 -0.80 0.11 -17.93
CA THR A 124 0.18 -0.28 -16.91
C THR A 124 1.21 0.81 -16.63
N PHE A 125 1.72 0.84 -15.41
CA PHE A 125 2.68 1.86 -14.98
C PHE A 125 3.60 1.36 -13.86
N ASN A 126 4.74 2.03 -13.69
CA ASN A 126 5.71 1.79 -12.61
C ASN A 126 6.16 0.32 -12.45
N ASN A 127 6.26 -0.45 -13.54
CA ASN A 127 6.79 -1.83 -13.47
C ASN A 127 8.31 -1.87 -13.66
N PHE A 128 8.84 -1.19 -14.68
CA PHE A 128 10.28 -0.97 -14.88
C PHE A 128 10.64 0.52 -14.83
N ASP A 129 11.55 0.87 -13.92
CA ASP A 129 12.20 2.17 -13.89
C ASP A 129 13.45 2.11 -14.78
N SER A 130 13.36 2.76 -15.93
CA SER A 130 14.45 2.82 -16.90
C SER A 130 15.62 3.70 -16.45
N GLU A 131 15.35 4.75 -15.68
CA GLU A 131 16.36 5.72 -15.24
C GLU A 131 17.28 5.07 -14.20
N ASN A 132 16.69 4.42 -13.20
CA ASN A 132 17.42 3.72 -12.15
C ASN A 132 17.75 2.26 -12.51
N ARG A 133 17.34 1.80 -13.69
CA ARG A 133 17.48 0.40 -14.14
C ARG A 133 16.93 -0.58 -13.10
N HIS A 134 15.74 -0.32 -12.59
CA HIS A 134 15.14 -1.06 -11.49
C HIS A 134 13.81 -1.69 -11.87
N ALA A 135 13.66 -2.99 -11.61
CA ALA A 135 12.40 -3.71 -11.85
C ALA A 135 11.49 -3.58 -10.62
N ALA A 136 10.77 -2.45 -10.54
CA ALA A 136 9.96 -2.04 -9.38
C ALA A 136 8.80 -3.00 -9.04
N MET A 137 8.32 -3.78 -10.01
CA MET A 137 7.26 -4.77 -9.78
C MET A 137 7.67 -5.95 -8.90
N PHE A 138 8.97 -6.19 -8.68
CA PHE A 138 9.46 -7.32 -7.90
C PHE A 138 9.73 -6.91 -6.45
N PRO A 139 9.05 -7.51 -5.46
CA PRO A 139 9.26 -7.16 -4.05
C PRO A 139 10.58 -7.74 -3.52
N SER A 140 10.86 -7.42 -2.25
CA SER A 140 11.97 -8.06 -1.54
C SER A 140 11.73 -9.57 -1.33
N PRO A 141 12.77 -10.42 -1.25
CA PRO A 141 12.64 -11.89 -1.24
C PRO A 141 11.98 -12.52 0.01
N ARG A 142 11.36 -11.73 0.89
CA ARG A 142 10.83 -12.19 2.19
C ARG A 142 9.33 -12.51 2.18
N THR A 143 8.73 -12.60 0.99
CA THR A 143 7.27 -12.72 0.81
C THR A 143 6.93 -13.78 -0.23
N PRO A 144 5.72 -14.35 -0.21
CA PRO A 144 5.27 -15.28 -1.27
C PRO A 144 4.96 -14.59 -2.60
N VAL A 145 5.07 -13.25 -2.66
CA VAL A 145 4.80 -12.49 -3.88
C VAL A 145 5.98 -12.61 -4.84
N LEU A 146 5.70 -13.12 -6.04
CA LEU A 146 6.64 -13.19 -7.14
C LEU A 146 6.81 -11.81 -7.79
N CYS A 147 5.71 -11.17 -8.18
CA CYS A 147 5.68 -9.81 -8.72
C CYS A 147 4.26 -9.21 -8.64
N GLY A 148 4.14 -7.89 -8.81
CA GLY A 148 2.86 -7.18 -8.88
C GLY A 148 2.83 -6.21 -10.07
N ILE A 149 1.89 -6.39 -10.99
CA ILE A 149 1.69 -5.48 -12.13
C ILE A 149 0.61 -4.45 -11.80
N ARG A 150 0.92 -3.16 -11.99
CA ARG A 150 0.02 -2.05 -11.68
C ARG A 150 -0.61 -1.49 -12.94
N THR A 151 -1.90 -1.16 -12.87
CA THR A 151 -2.66 -0.63 -14.00
C THR A 151 -3.76 0.33 -13.57
N SER A 152 -4.14 1.25 -14.46
CA SER A 152 -5.37 2.04 -14.31
C SER A 152 -6.62 1.29 -14.77
N ASP A 153 -6.47 0.27 -15.64
CA ASP A 153 -7.55 -0.57 -16.17
C ASP A 153 -7.17 -2.06 -16.07
N PRO A 154 -7.92 -2.88 -15.31
CA PRO A 154 -7.59 -4.28 -15.11
C PRO A 154 -7.96 -5.19 -16.29
N SER A 155 -8.70 -4.72 -17.29
CA SER A 155 -9.22 -5.57 -18.38
C SER A 155 -8.11 -6.33 -19.12
N ASP A 156 -6.95 -5.72 -19.26
CA ASP A 156 -5.90 -6.19 -20.16
C ASP A 156 -4.81 -6.99 -19.46
N ILE A 157 -4.76 -7.00 -18.12
CA ILE A 157 -3.66 -7.61 -17.36
C ILE A 157 -3.96 -9.01 -16.83
N ILE A 158 -5.19 -9.53 -16.98
CA ILE A 158 -5.59 -10.83 -16.40
C ILE A 158 -4.75 -11.99 -16.96
N ASP A 159 -4.37 -11.92 -18.24
CA ASP A 159 -3.56 -12.96 -18.90
C ASP A 159 -2.06 -12.82 -18.62
N PHE A 160 -1.62 -11.75 -17.94
CA PHE A 160 -0.21 -11.49 -17.66
C PHE A 160 0.51 -12.69 -17.01
N PRO A 161 -0.03 -13.35 -15.96
CA PRO A 161 0.67 -14.45 -15.27
C PRO A 161 0.94 -15.63 -16.21
N GLU A 162 -0.04 -15.99 -17.05
CA GLU A 162 0.12 -17.07 -18.03
C GLU A 162 1.13 -16.69 -19.11
N GLN A 163 1.03 -15.48 -19.69
CA GLN A 163 1.97 -15.02 -20.71
C GLN A 163 3.40 -14.92 -20.18
N MET A 164 3.57 -14.43 -18.94
CA MET A 164 4.87 -14.39 -18.25
C MET A 164 5.44 -15.80 -18.11
N SER A 165 4.64 -16.76 -17.64
CA SER A 165 5.07 -18.15 -17.46
C SER A 165 5.52 -18.78 -18.77
N GLN A 166 4.72 -18.65 -19.83
CA GLN A 166 5.02 -19.22 -21.15
C GLN A 166 6.25 -18.57 -21.79
N ARG A 167 6.38 -17.25 -21.69
CA ARG A 167 7.44 -16.48 -22.38
C ARG A 167 8.78 -16.53 -21.66
N PHE A 168 8.78 -16.57 -20.33
CA PHE A 168 9.97 -16.43 -19.51
C PHE A 168 10.31 -17.66 -18.68
N ASN A 169 9.50 -18.72 -18.75
CA ASN A 169 9.65 -19.94 -17.97
C ASN A 169 9.73 -19.64 -16.46
N VAL A 170 8.83 -18.77 -16.00
CA VAL A 170 8.69 -18.38 -14.60
C VAL A 170 7.40 -18.97 -14.06
N ASN A 171 7.52 -19.91 -13.13
CA ASN A 171 6.36 -20.56 -12.52
C ASN A 171 5.66 -19.63 -11.52
N TYR A 172 4.38 -19.90 -11.30
CA TYR A 172 3.58 -19.27 -10.26
C TYR A 172 2.55 -20.27 -9.71
N THR A 173 2.07 -20.00 -8.50
CA THR A 173 1.08 -20.83 -7.78
C THR A 173 -0.34 -20.26 -7.86
N GLY A 174 -0.46 -18.95 -8.04
CA GLY A 174 -1.74 -18.26 -8.19
C GLY A 174 -1.55 -16.76 -8.34
N TYR A 175 -2.66 -16.05 -8.55
CA TYR A 175 -2.67 -14.59 -8.60
C TYR A 175 -3.98 -14.04 -8.05
N LEU A 176 -3.95 -12.79 -7.59
CA LEU A 176 -5.13 -12.05 -7.14
C LEU A 176 -5.08 -10.62 -7.66
N LEU A 177 -6.21 -10.14 -8.17
CA LEU A 177 -6.37 -8.75 -8.58
C LEU A 177 -6.91 -7.94 -7.39
N PHE A 178 -6.19 -6.89 -7.03
CA PHE A 178 -6.60 -5.95 -5.99
C PHE A 178 -6.96 -4.60 -6.60
N GLN A 179 -8.07 -4.03 -6.16
CA GLN A 179 -8.31 -2.60 -6.28
C GLN A 179 -7.56 -1.90 -5.14
N THR A 180 -6.81 -0.85 -5.44
CA THR A 180 -5.89 -0.22 -4.49
C THR A 180 -5.98 1.32 -4.49
N ASN A 181 -5.56 1.92 -3.39
CA ASN A 181 -5.35 3.36 -3.28
C ASN A 181 -3.96 3.81 -3.77
N GLN A 182 -3.17 2.93 -4.39
CA GLN A 182 -1.85 3.29 -4.87
C GLN A 182 -1.95 4.28 -6.04
N ALA A 183 -1.01 5.22 -6.10
CA ALA A 183 -0.97 6.27 -7.13
C ALA A 183 -2.27 7.12 -7.23
N THR A 184 -2.99 7.29 -6.11
CA THR A 184 -4.22 8.10 -6.04
C THR A 184 -4.05 9.44 -5.32
N ASP A 185 -2.89 9.66 -4.69
CA ASP A 185 -2.58 10.86 -3.90
C ASP A 185 -3.48 11.06 -2.66
N ASP A 186 -4.21 10.02 -2.21
CA ASP A 186 -5.13 10.09 -1.05
C ASP A 186 -4.46 10.60 0.25
N HIS A 187 -3.16 10.34 0.41
CA HIS A 187 -2.35 10.73 1.56
C HIS A 187 -2.04 12.24 1.64
N TYR A 188 -2.25 13.02 0.57
CA TYR A 188 -2.01 14.46 0.60
C TYR A 188 -3.17 15.23 1.23
N GLN A 189 -2.81 16.15 2.12
CA GLN A 189 -3.71 17.14 2.68
C GLN A 189 -3.60 18.47 1.92
N HIS A 190 -4.74 19.00 1.44
CA HIS A 190 -4.81 20.27 0.71
C HIS A 190 -5.30 21.46 1.54
N LYS A 191 -5.97 21.20 2.66
CA LYS A 191 -6.53 22.24 3.55
C LYS A 191 -5.98 22.04 4.96
N PHE A 192 -5.04 22.91 5.35
CA PHE A 192 -4.39 22.87 6.65
C PHE A 192 -3.91 24.28 7.03
N SER A 193 -3.80 24.56 8.32
CA SER A 193 -3.31 25.85 8.84
C SER A 193 -1.87 25.79 9.36
N ASN A 194 -1.42 24.61 9.80
CA ASN A 194 -0.07 24.36 10.27
C ASN A 194 0.37 22.97 9.80
N PHE A 195 1.68 22.76 9.73
CA PHE A 195 2.25 21.43 9.50
C PHE A 195 2.28 20.64 10.81
N GLU A 196 1.86 19.40 10.71
CA GLU A 196 2.00 18.36 11.73
C GLU A 196 3.06 17.35 11.27
N GLU A 197 3.82 16.82 12.24
CA GLU A 197 4.77 15.74 11.99
C GLU A 197 4.04 14.49 11.45
N LEU A 198 4.79 13.64 10.72
CA LEU A 198 4.28 12.35 10.20
C LEU A 198 3.03 12.49 9.29
N SER A 199 2.95 13.59 8.54
CA SER A 199 1.83 13.90 7.64
C SER A 199 2.33 14.38 6.27
N SER A 200 1.49 14.30 5.24
CA SER A 200 1.83 14.71 3.87
C SER A 200 0.87 15.76 3.34
N TYR A 201 1.41 16.74 2.60
CA TYR A 201 0.69 17.95 2.19
C TYR A 201 0.94 18.27 0.73
N ALA A 202 -0.06 18.84 0.06
CA ALA A 202 0.05 19.38 -1.29
C ALA A 202 -0.51 20.81 -1.32
N PHE A 203 0.38 21.79 -1.53
CA PHE A 203 0.09 23.21 -1.41
C PHE A 203 1.03 24.05 -2.27
N ASN A 204 0.63 25.30 -2.52
CA ASN A 204 1.48 26.29 -3.19
C ASN A 204 2.23 27.13 -2.14
N ALA A 205 3.51 27.42 -2.41
CA ALA A 205 4.35 28.25 -1.55
C ALA A 205 5.26 29.16 -2.37
N VAL A 206 5.80 30.21 -1.74
CA VAL A 206 6.76 31.12 -2.36
C VAL A 206 8.15 30.78 -1.86
N VAL A 207 9.06 30.42 -2.76
CA VAL A 207 10.47 30.16 -2.44
C VAL A 207 11.13 31.46 -1.97
N SER A 208 11.74 31.45 -0.77
CA SER A 208 12.39 32.61 -0.16
C SER A 208 13.90 32.61 -0.32
N THR A 209 14.52 31.44 -0.54
CA THR A 209 15.98 31.33 -0.74
C THR A 209 16.32 30.55 -2.00
N LYS A 210 17.49 30.85 -2.57
CA LYS A 210 18.03 30.07 -3.69
C LYS A 210 18.39 28.66 -3.19
N PRO A 211 18.02 27.59 -3.90
CA PRO A 211 18.42 26.23 -3.52
C PRO A 211 19.93 26.06 -3.37
N SER A 212 20.35 25.34 -2.34
CA SER A 212 21.75 25.03 -2.05
C SER A 212 21.93 23.54 -1.74
N SER A 213 23.07 22.97 -2.13
CA SER A 213 23.40 21.56 -1.92
C SER A 213 24.37 21.36 -0.75
N ILE A 214 24.19 20.29 0.01
CA ILE A 214 25.18 19.80 0.99
C ILE A 214 25.93 18.57 0.44
N PRO A 215 27.08 18.15 1.04
CA PRO A 215 27.73 16.88 0.70
C PRO A 215 26.73 15.71 0.81
N GLY A 216 26.60 14.90 -0.24
CA GLY A 216 25.57 13.86 -0.37
C GLY A 216 24.41 14.20 -1.34
N SER A 217 24.58 15.21 -2.20
CA SER A 217 23.63 15.60 -3.26
C SER A 217 22.23 16.01 -2.78
N HIS A 218 22.07 16.33 -1.50
CA HIS A 218 20.79 16.80 -0.96
C HIS A 218 20.66 18.30 -1.16
N TRP A 219 19.51 18.74 -1.66
CA TRP A 219 19.20 20.15 -1.89
C TRP A 219 18.24 20.70 -0.84
N PHE A 220 18.54 21.89 -0.35
CA PHE A 220 17.71 22.60 0.61
C PHE A 220 17.34 23.97 0.07
N PHE A 221 16.11 24.40 0.34
CA PHE A 221 15.66 25.77 0.11
C PHE A 221 14.58 26.13 1.12
N ASN A 222 14.44 27.42 1.39
CA ASN A 222 13.38 27.91 2.25
C ASN A 222 12.19 28.39 1.40
N TYR A 223 11.01 28.30 1.99
CA TYR A 223 9.77 28.79 1.42
C TYR A 223 8.90 29.44 2.50
N LEU A 224 8.06 30.37 2.07
CA LEU A 224 7.06 31.02 2.91
C LEU A 224 5.71 30.33 2.73
N PHE A 225 5.09 29.96 3.85
CA PHE A 225 3.72 29.47 3.91
C PHE A 225 3.00 30.12 5.10
N SER A 226 1.85 30.76 4.82
CA SER A 226 1.04 31.45 5.84
C SER A 226 1.85 32.43 6.72
N GLY A 227 2.78 33.16 6.11
CA GLY A 227 3.62 34.16 6.80
C GLY A 227 4.76 33.60 7.66
N LYS A 228 4.97 32.28 7.67
CA LYS A 228 6.08 31.61 8.34
C LYS A 228 7.05 31.04 7.32
N GLU A 229 8.33 31.01 7.65
CA GLU A 229 9.37 30.39 6.83
C GLU A 229 9.59 28.94 7.24
N TYR A 230 9.73 28.07 6.25
CA TYR A 230 9.98 26.63 6.40
C TYR A 230 11.11 26.23 5.47
N THR A 231 11.77 25.10 5.78
CA THR A 231 12.81 24.52 4.95
C THR A 231 12.28 23.29 4.23
N ALA A 232 12.43 23.26 2.91
CA ALA A 232 12.24 22.07 2.09
C ALA A 232 13.60 21.37 1.88
N ALA A 233 13.57 20.05 1.79
CA ALA A 233 14.72 19.21 1.48
C ALA A 233 14.37 18.27 0.32
N ILE A 234 15.29 18.10 -0.61
CA ILE A 234 15.24 17.12 -1.71
C ILE A 234 16.44 16.18 -1.48
N PHE A 235 16.16 14.95 -1.07
CA PHE A 235 17.19 13.93 -0.80
C PHE A 235 17.54 13.15 -2.08
N GLU A 236 18.76 12.62 -2.15
CA GLU A 236 19.15 11.57 -3.10
C GLU A 236 18.71 10.25 -2.46
N PRO A 237 17.95 9.34 -3.11
CA PRO A 237 17.75 9.14 -4.55
C PRO A 237 16.39 9.67 -5.03
N SER A 238 16.42 10.59 -5.99
CA SER A 238 15.24 10.96 -6.79
C SER A 238 15.21 10.14 -8.06
#